data_AF-A0A396J845-F1
#
_entry.id   AF-A0A396J845-F1
#
_cell.length_a   1.000
_cell.length_b   1.000
_cell.length_c   1.000
_cell.angle_alpha   90.00
_cell.angle_beta   90.00
_cell.angle_gamma   90.00
#
_symmetry.space_group_name_H-M   'P 1'
#
loop_
_entity.id
_entity.type
_entity.pdbx_description
1 polymer ?
#
loop_
_entity_poly.entity_id
_entity_poly.type
_entity_poly.pdbx_seq_one_letter_code
_entity_poly.pdbx_strand_id
1 'polypeptide(L)'
;MYRVRRGMDKGEWIPALLREKLEQNWEDSKWKDKAAVNKRNRRSSNGPLHTCGSIPTIEHSKRLKTDSNMTPSCWEVYLKTHKMKGDPSKWVSSKSQMVADEYERRIFERNSQQTEGDDVSNDHQSDNFIFLDVVGGVDKKGRIYGLGTEAGKYKPSSSRSSDGISPSEYEHMRTAISKMSAENMELKERLKTNEELIRASQEESRLAREQAQQSQEDSRLLREQFQKLMESFTQDHSHLPPYQPHRSS
;
A
#
# COMPACT_ATOMS: atom_id res chain seq x y z
N MET A 1 31.72 35.95 20.45
CA MET A 1 32.96 35.27 20.00
C MET A 1 33.53 35.78 18.67
N TYR A 2 32.78 35.82 17.55
CA TYR A 2 33.33 36.31 16.26
C TYR A 2 33.96 37.72 16.35
N ARG A 3 33.27 38.65 17.02
CA ARG A 3 33.77 40.02 17.22
C ARG A 3 35.07 40.05 18.03
N VAL A 4 35.12 39.25 19.10
CA VAL A 4 36.29 39.11 19.97
C VAL A 4 37.50 38.61 19.18
N ARG A 5 37.35 37.51 18.44
CA ARG A 5 38.42 36.96 17.59
C ARG A 5 38.94 37.94 16.53
N ARG A 6 38.10 38.87 16.07
CA ARG A 6 38.46 39.85 15.04
C ARG A 6 39.00 41.15 15.63
N GLY A 7 39.19 41.23 16.95
CA GLY A 7 39.63 42.43 17.65
C GLY A 7 38.58 43.56 17.65
N MET A 8 37.34 43.28 17.23
CA MET A 8 36.24 44.27 17.22
C MET A 8 35.62 44.46 18.61
N ASP A 9 35.91 43.55 19.54
CA ASP A 9 35.39 43.52 20.91
C ASP A 9 36.50 42.98 21.81
N LYS A 10 36.84 43.67 22.90
CA LYS A 10 37.92 43.24 23.81
C LYS A 10 37.55 41.99 24.62
N GLY A 11 36.26 41.61 24.67
CA GLY A 11 35.81 40.41 25.37
C GLY A 11 36.06 40.47 26.88
N GLU A 12 35.91 41.65 27.49
CA GLU A 12 36.13 41.86 28.93
C GLU A 12 35.13 41.09 29.81
N TRP A 13 33.95 40.78 29.27
CA TRP A 13 32.94 39.91 29.89
C TRP A 13 33.34 38.43 29.92
N ILE A 14 34.43 38.03 29.23
CA ILE A 14 34.98 36.67 29.28
C ILE A 14 36.09 36.64 30.33
N PRO A 15 36.04 35.72 31.31
CA PRO A 15 37.13 35.53 32.27
C PRO A 15 38.49 35.37 31.56
N ALA A 16 39.52 36.02 32.09
CA ALA A 16 40.84 36.09 31.44
C ALA A 16 41.42 34.72 31.07
N LEU A 17 41.32 33.75 31.98
CA LEU A 17 41.77 32.36 31.76
C LEU A 17 41.04 31.66 30.60
N LEU A 18 39.75 31.95 30.39
CA LEU A 18 38.98 31.40 29.28
C LEU A 18 39.31 32.11 27.96
N ARG A 19 39.56 33.43 28.02
CA ARG A 19 39.99 34.21 26.85
C ARG A 19 41.33 33.72 26.32
N GLU A 20 42.30 33.46 27.20
CA GLU A 20 43.60 32.90 26.83
C GLU A 20 43.47 31.52 26.15
N LYS A 21 42.66 30.62 26.72
CA LYS A 21 42.38 29.31 26.10
C LYS A 21 41.72 29.42 24.72
N LEU A 22 40.81 30.39 24.54
CA LEU A 22 40.17 30.65 23.26
C LEU A 22 41.17 31.17 22.22
N GLU A 23 42.07 32.07 22.61
CA GLU A 23 43.16 32.58 21.77
C GLU A 23 44.05 31.43 21.29
N GLN A 24 44.53 30.59 22.21
CA GLN A 24 45.34 29.40 21.90
C GLN A 24 44.63 28.47 20.91
N ASN A 25 43.33 28.22 21.13
CA ASN A 25 42.54 27.37 20.24
C ASN A 25 42.26 28.02 18.87
N TRP A 26 42.17 29.35 18.77
CA TRP A 26 42.05 30.03 17.48
C TRP A 26 43.37 30.07 16.71
N GLU A 27 44.50 30.06 17.42
CA GLU A 27 45.84 30.02 16.82
C GLU A 27 46.25 28.62 16.36
N ASP A 28 45.66 27.55 16.92
CA ASP A 28 45.86 26.17 16.49
C ASP A 28 45.62 25.99 14.97
N SER A 29 46.62 25.42 14.29
CA SER A 29 46.57 25.11 12.86
C SER A 29 45.36 24.25 12.51
N LYS A 30 45.04 23.23 13.33
CA LYS A 30 43.89 22.35 13.07
C LYS A 30 42.58 23.13 13.05
N TRP A 31 42.45 24.09 13.96
CA TRP A 31 41.28 24.95 14.02
C TRP A 31 41.20 25.88 12.81
N LYS A 32 42.32 26.52 12.42
CA LYS A 32 42.42 27.41 11.25
C LYS A 32 42.07 26.68 9.95
N ASP A 33 42.61 25.48 9.76
CA ASP A 33 42.33 24.65 8.59
C ASP A 33 40.85 24.30 8.50
N LYS A 34 40.27 23.84 9.60
CA LYS A 34 38.83 23.54 9.68
C LYS A 34 37.97 24.78 9.44
N ALA A 35 38.39 25.94 9.97
CA ALA A 35 37.70 27.21 9.76
C ALA A 35 37.75 27.65 8.29
N ALA A 36 38.89 27.48 7.61
CA ALA A 36 39.08 27.78 6.20
C ALA A 36 38.22 26.85 5.31
N VAL A 37 38.20 25.55 5.60
CA VAL A 37 37.32 24.57 4.94
C VAL A 37 35.86 24.95 5.13
N ASN A 38 35.43 25.24 6.36
CA ASN A 38 34.05 25.65 6.64
C ASN A 38 33.68 26.95 5.92
N LYS A 39 34.60 27.91 5.81
CA LYS A 39 34.38 29.16 5.06
C LYS A 39 34.21 28.88 3.57
N ARG A 40 35.03 28.00 2.99
CA ARG A 40 34.90 27.58 1.59
C ARG A 40 33.58 26.85 1.35
N ASN A 41 33.19 25.94 2.24
CA ASN A 41 31.92 25.21 2.15
C ASN A 41 30.71 26.15 2.22
N ARG A 42 30.74 27.16 3.10
CA ARG A 42 29.67 28.18 3.17
C ARG A 42 29.56 29.05 1.92
N ARG A 43 30.67 29.28 1.21
CA ARG A 43 30.69 30.04 -0.06
C ARG A 43 30.35 29.18 -1.27
N SER A 44 30.36 27.86 -1.13
CA SER A 44 29.97 26.97 -2.22
C SER A 44 28.45 27.03 -2.45
N SER A 45 28.04 27.15 -3.71
CA SER A 45 26.64 27.03 -4.12
C SER A 45 26.12 25.58 -4.04
N ASN A 46 27.01 24.61 -3.82
CA ASN A 46 26.73 23.18 -3.79
C ASN A 46 26.43 22.65 -2.37
N GLY A 47 26.26 23.55 -1.40
CA GLY A 47 25.79 23.18 -0.07
C GLY A 47 24.35 22.64 -0.10
N PRO A 48 23.87 21.97 0.97
CA PRO A 48 22.48 21.57 1.12
C PRO A 48 21.60 22.81 1.38
N LEU A 49 21.37 23.58 0.33
CA LEU A 49 20.51 24.76 0.35
C LEU A 49 19.05 24.30 0.32
N HIS A 50 18.24 24.90 1.19
CA HIS A 50 16.81 24.61 1.36
C HIS A 50 16.11 25.85 1.94
N THR A 51 14.80 25.95 1.77
CA THR A 51 14.02 27.15 2.12
C THR A 51 13.29 27.06 3.46
N CYS A 52 13.53 26.01 4.24
CA CYS A 52 12.84 25.74 5.51
C CYS A 52 13.26 26.65 6.68
N GLY A 53 14.38 27.38 6.54
CA GLY A 53 14.92 28.18 7.64
C GLY A 53 15.24 27.31 8.85
N SER A 54 14.72 27.70 10.02
CA SER A 54 14.93 26.96 11.29
C SER A 54 13.93 25.82 11.53
N ILE A 55 12.98 25.60 10.63
CA ILE A 55 11.96 24.56 10.78
C ILE A 55 12.51 23.25 10.22
N PRO A 56 12.48 22.15 10.99
CA PRO A 56 13.02 20.88 10.51
C PRO A 56 12.11 20.25 9.45
N THR A 57 12.68 19.46 8.55
CA THR A 57 11.94 18.80 7.45
C THR A 57 10.77 17.93 7.95
N ILE A 58 10.90 17.32 9.14
CA ILE A 58 9.83 16.53 9.78
C ILE A 58 8.56 17.34 10.02
N GLU A 59 8.72 18.61 10.37
CA GLU A 59 7.60 19.49 10.61
C GLU A 59 6.91 19.88 9.29
N HIS A 60 7.69 20.08 8.22
CA HIS A 60 7.13 20.29 6.88
C HIS A 60 6.35 19.05 6.39
N SER A 61 6.88 17.85 6.60
CA SER A 61 6.21 16.59 6.29
C SER A 61 4.91 16.40 7.09
N LYS A 62 4.91 16.70 8.39
CA LYS A 62 3.68 16.68 9.22
C LYS A 62 2.61 17.63 8.67
N ARG A 63 2.98 18.85 8.29
CA ARG A 63 2.04 19.82 7.71
C ARG A 63 1.46 19.33 6.39
N LEU A 64 2.32 18.81 5.49
CA LEU A 64 1.88 18.19 4.24
C LEU A 64 0.89 17.04 4.48
N LYS A 65 1.15 16.22 5.51
CA LYS A 65 0.25 15.14 5.90
C LYS A 65 -1.11 15.65 6.38
N THR A 66 -1.12 16.70 7.19
CA THR A 66 -2.38 17.32 7.65
C THR A 66 -3.16 17.93 6.48
N ASP A 67 -2.48 18.60 5.55
CA ASP A 67 -3.12 19.28 4.42
C ASP A 67 -3.70 18.30 3.39
N SER A 68 -3.02 17.17 3.13
CA SER A 68 -3.42 16.16 2.14
C SER A 68 -4.19 14.97 2.72
N ASN A 69 -4.26 14.87 4.06
CA ASN A 69 -4.71 13.69 4.81
C ASN A 69 -4.03 12.37 4.39
N MET A 70 -2.87 12.44 3.72
CA MET A 70 -2.11 11.32 3.19
C MET A 70 -0.65 11.41 3.64
N THR A 71 0.06 10.28 3.70
CA THR A 71 1.49 10.31 4.05
C THR A 71 2.29 10.87 2.87
N PRO A 72 3.03 11.98 3.03
CA PRO A 72 3.75 12.58 1.92
C PRO A 72 4.91 11.69 1.45
N SER A 73 5.11 11.67 0.14
CA SER A 73 6.25 11.06 -0.53
C SER A 73 7.54 11.85 -0.31
N CYS A 74 8.69 11.22 -0.59
CA CYS A 74 9.99 11.89 -0.62
C CYS A 74 9.96 13.12 -1.54
N TRP A 75 9.31 12.97 -2.70
CA TRP A 75 9.22 13.99 -3.72
C TRP A 75 8.44 15.22 -3.26
N GLU A 76 7.28 15.04 -2.61
CA GLU A 76 6.48 16.16 -2.09
C GLU A 76 7.22 16.94 -1.01
N VAL A 77 7.89 16.22 -0.09
CA VAL A 77 8.76 16.83 0.92
C VAL A 77 9.90 17.60 0.23
N TYR A 78 10.51 17.02 -0.79
CA TYR A 78 11.59 17.64 -1.55
C TYR A 78 11.14 18.94 -2.23
N LEU A 79 10.02 18.91 -2.96
CA LEU A 79 9.42 20.09 -3.60
C LEU A 79 9.15 21.21 -2.60
N LYS A 80 8.55 20.87 -1.45
CA LYS A 80 8.23 21.85 -0.40
C LYS A 80 9.47 22.55 0.16
N THR A 81 10.60 21.86 0.20
CA THR A 81 11.82 22.30 0.90
C THR A 81 12.89 22.86 -0.04
N HIS A 82 12.85 22.58 -1.34
CA HIS A 82 13.89 22.96 -2.32
C HIS A 82 13.40 23.89 -3.43
N LYS A 83 12.13 24.32 -3.41
CA LYS A 83 11.62 25.43 -4.21
C LYS A 83 11.79 26.78 -3.50
N MET A 84 11.95 27.84 -4.29
CA MET A 84 12.20 29.19 -3.78
C MET A 84 10.93 29.80 -3.17
N LYS A 85 11.05 30.44 -2.00
CA LYS A 85 9.91 31.09 -1.34
C LYS A 85 9.52 32.35 -2.13
N GLY A 86 8.30 32.38 -2.66
CA GLY A 86 7.76 33.49 -3.45
C GLY A 86 7.80 33.27 -4.97
N ASP A 87 8.64 32.35 -5.45
CA ASP A 87 8.65 31.93 -6.86
C ASP A 87 8.77 30.41 -6.93
N PRO A 88 7.65 29.67 -6.85
CA PRO A 88 7.64 28.21 -6.85
C PRO A 88 8.18 27.58 -8.14
N SER A 89 8.35 28.37 -9.21
CA SER A 89 8.96 27.89 -10.45
C SER A 89 10.46 27.65 -10.27
N LYS A 90 11.12 28.45 -9.42
CA LYS A 90 12.58 28.45 -9.25
C LYS A 90 13.05 27.47 -8.17
N TRP A 91 14.20 26.85 -8.45
CA TRP A 91 14.91 25.98 -7.52
C TRP A 91 15.88 26.75 -6.65
N VAL A 92 16.09 26.28 -5.42
CA VAL A 92 17.01 26.91 -4.46
C VAL A 92 18.48 26.77 -4.87
N SER A 93 18.81 25.81 -5.72
CA SER A 93 20.16 25.60 -6.26
C SER A 93 20.11 24.85 -7.59
N SER A 94 21.18 24.94 -8.39
CA SER A 94 21.34 24.15 -9.61
C SER A 94 21.32 22.65 -9.33
N LYS A 95 21.91 22.20 -8.20
CA LYS A 95 21.84 20.79 -7.79
C LYS A 95 20.40 20.38 -7.51
N SER A 96 19.60 21.26 -6.90
CA SER A 96 18.22 20.96 -6.59
C SER A 96 17.38 20.75 -7.84
N GLN A 97 17.64 21.57 -8.86
CA GLN A 97 17.05 21.45 -10.19
C GLN A 97 17.48 20.15 -10.89
N MET A 98 18.77 19.83 -10.90
CA MET A 98 19.26 18.59 -11.53
C MET A 98 18.59 17.33 -10.95
N VAL A 99 18.43 17.27 -9.63
CA VAL A 99 17.71 16.16 -8.96
C VAL A 99 16.26 16.09 -9.41
N ALA A 100 15.63 17.25 -9.61
CA ALA A 100 14.24 17.31 -10.05
C ALA A 100 14.07 16.85 -11.50
N ASP A 101 14.89 17.37 -12.39
CA ASP A 101 14.88 17.02 -13.81
C ASP A 101 15.14 15.51 -13.99
N GLU A 102 16.10 14.95 -13.24
CA GLU A 102 16.42 13.52 -13.29
C GLU A 102 15.32 12.63 -12.68
N TYR A 103 14.65 13.10 -11.63
CA TYR A 103 13.50 12.41 -11.04
C TYR A 103 12.32 12.36 -12.03
N GLU A 104 11.96 13.50 -12.62
CA GLU A 104 10.89 13.59 -13.61
C GLU A 104 11.19 12.71 -14.83
N ARG A 105 12.45 12.70 -15.29
CA ARG A 105 12.92 11.80 -16.37
C ARG A 105 12.72 10.32 -16.02
N ARG A 106 13.13 9.88 -14.81
CA ARG A 106 12.96 8.47 -14.36
C ARG A 106 11.50 8.07 -14.22
N ILE A 107 10.64 8.97 -13.75
CA ILE A 107 9.19 8.73 -13.65
C ILE A 107 8.58 8.59 -15.06
N PHE A 108 8.98 9.45 -16.00
CA PHE A 108 8.54 9.37 -17.39
C PHE A 108 8.94 8.04 -18.03
N GLU A 109 10.22 7.65 -17.93
CA GLU A 109 10.72 6.37 -18.47
C GLU A 109 9.98 5.16 -17.91
N ARG A 110 9.73 5.13 -16.59
CA ARG A 110 8.95 4.06 -15.95
C ARG A 110 7.54 3.99 -16.55
N ASN A 111 6.87 5.13 -16.69
CA ASN A 111 5.51 5.17 -17.21
C ASN A 111 5.43 4.76 -18.68
N SER A 112 6.43 5.13 -19.51
CA SER A 112 6.49 4.73 -20.92
C SER A 112 6.73 3.22 -21.11
N GLN A 113 7.50 2.59 -20.23
CA GLN A 113 7.72 1.14 -20.27
C GLN A 113 6.50 0.33 -19.83
N GLN A 114 5.61 0.91 -19.00
CA GLN A 114 4.39 0.25 -18.53
C GLN A 114 3.32 0.12 -19.63
N THR A 115 3.36 0.93 -20.68
CA THR A 115 2.36 0.87 -21.77
C THR A 115 2.63 -0.20 -22.82
N GLU A 116 3.80 -0.87 -22.79
CA GLU A 116 4.25 -1.78 -23.86
C GLU A 116 4.29 -3.27 -23.46
N GLY A 117 3.93 -3.65 -22.23
CA GLY A 117 4.00 -5.05 -21.78
C GLY A 117 2.91 -5.44 -20.80
N ASP A 118 1.96 -6.25 -21.29
CA ASP A 118 1.12 -7.13 -20.47
C ASP A 118 2.04 -8.23 -19.89
N ASP A 119 2.65 -8.00 -18.72
CA ASP A 119 3.19 -9.10 -17.91
C ASP A 119 3.12 -8.82 -16.41
N VAL A 120 2.53 -9.79 -15.72
CA VAL A 120 2.15 -9.80 -14.33
C VAL A 120 3.36 -10.24 -13.52
N SER A 121 4.32 -9.35 -13.25
CA SER A 121 5.31 -9.47 -12.15
C SER A 121 6.36 -8.34 -12.15
N ASN A 122 5.96 -7.08 -12.25
CA ASN A 122 6.92 -5.99 -12.09
C ASN A 122 6.91 -5.52 -10.62
N ASP A 123 8.00 -5.77 -9.89
CA ASP A 123 8.32 -5.09 -8.63
C ASP A 123 8.44 -3.59 -8.93
N HIS A 124 7.30 -2.90 -9.02
CA HIS A 124 7.25 -1.49 -9.35
C HIS A 124 8.03 -0.74 -8.28
N GLN A 125 9.23 -0.28 -8.63
CA GLN A 125 10.00 0.62 -7.79
C GLN A 125 9.09 1.78 -7.40
N SER A 126 8.74 1.87 -6.12
CA SER A 126 7.92 2.98 -5.63
C SER A 126 8.59 4.30 -5.99
N ASP A 127 7.82 5.36 -6.17
CA ASP A 127 8.33 6.71 -6.42
C ASP A 127 9.42 7.13 -5.41
N ASN A 128 9.32 6.65 -4.16
CA ASN A 128 10.33 6.87 -3.13
C ASN A 128 11.65 6.16 -3.43
N PHE A 129 11.63 4.96 -4.01
CA PHE A 129 12.85 4.27 -4.45
C PHE A 129 13.49 4.97 -5.65
N ILE A 130 12.70 5.46 -6.59
CA ILE A 130 13.20 6.26 -7.71
C ILE A 130 13.88 7.52 -7.18
N PHE A 131 13.21 8.25 -6.28
CA PHE A 131 13.81 9.40 -5.64
C PHE A 131 15.13 9.06 -4.94
N LEU A 132 15.16 7.96 -4.18
CA LEU A 132 16.35 7.53 -3.46
C LEU A 132 17.52 7.24 -4.42
N ASP A 133 17.26 6.58 -5.55
CA ASP A 133 18.26 6.31 -6.58
C ASP A 133 18.80 7.61 -7.20
N VAL A 134 17.91 8.52 -7.59
CA VAL A 134 18.25 9.83 -8.18
C VAL A 134 19.16 10.66 -7.27
N VAL A 135 18.92 10.63 -5.97
CA VAL A 135 19.74 11.39 -5.01
C VAL A 135 21.02 10.67 -4.57
N GLY A 136 21.30 9.48 -5.12
CA GLY A 136 22.50 8.70 -4.86
C GLY A 136 22.43 7.83 -3.60
N GLY A 137 21.23 7.52 -3.13
CA GLY A 137 20.99 6.61 -2.02
C GLY A 137 21.18 7.23 -0.63
N VAL A 138 21.40 6.33 0.34
CA VAL A 138 21.70 6.69 1.74
C VAL A 138 23.21 6.83 1.90
N ASP A 139 23.67 7.99 2.38
CA ASP A 139 25.10 8.19 2.62
C ASP A 139 25.63 7.38 3.81
N LYS A 140 26.96 7.33 3.98
CA LYS A 140 27.63 6.63 5.10
C LYS A 140 27.25 7.12 6.50
N LYS A 141 26.55 8.26 6.62
CA LYS A 141 26.03 8.81 7.88
C LYS A 141 24.52 8.58 8.02
N GLY A 142 23.93 7.75 7.15
CA GLY A 142 22.50 7.47 7.18
C GLY A 142 21.64 8.64 6.71
N ARG A 143 22.15 9.56 5.89
CA ARG A 143 21.41 10.74 5.42
C ARG A 143 21.00 10.54 3.97
N ILE A 144 19.81 11.02 3.63
CA ILE A 144 19.31 11.10 2.26
C ILE A 144 19.29 12.58 1.88
N TYR A 145 19.87 12.92 0.72
CA TYR A 145 19.91 14.31 0.27
C TYR A 145 18.47 14.85 0.10
N GLY A 146 18.27 16.08 0.55
CA GLY A 146 16.98 16.76 0.47
C GLY A 146 15.92 16.36 1.51
N LEU A 147 16.09 15.26 2.24
CA LEU A 147 15.09 14.79 3.22
C LEU A 147 15.41 15.20 4.67
N GLY A 148 16.62 15.66 4.97
CA GLY A 148 16.98 16.14 6.31
C GLY A 148 16.65 15.11 7.41
N THR A 149 15.89 15.52 8.41
CA THR A 149 15.46 14.65 9.52
C THR A 149 14.38 13.63 9.14
N GLU A 150 13.72 13.79 8.00
CA GLU A 150 12.69 12.84 7.53
C GLU A 150 13.28 11.60 6.86
N ALA A 151 14.57 11.63 6.52
CA ALA A 151 15.24 10.55 5.79
C ALA A 151 15.00 9.16 6.42
N GLY A 152 14.89 9.08 7.76
CA GLY A 152 14.70 7.81 8.48
C GLY A 152 13.46 7.02 8.05
N LYS A 153 12.39 7.68 7.57
CA LYS A 153 11.14 7.02 7.17
C LYS A 153 11.24 6.28 5.85
N TYR A 154 12.14 6.72 4.97
CA TYR A 154 12.26 6.26 3.59
C TYR A 154 13.50 5.41 3.36
N LYS A 155 14.25 5.11 4.43
CA LYS A 155 15.38 4.21 4.41
C LYS A 155 14.92 2.79 4.04
N PRO A 156 15.57 2.13 3.07
CA PRO A 156 15.34 0.71 2.79
C PRO A 156 15.55 -0.10 4.08
N SER A 157 14.73 -1.13 4.28
CA SER A 157 14.69 -1.92 5.53
C SER A 157 16.06 -2.42 6.00
N SER A 158 17.00 -2.67 5.08
CA SER A 158 18.38 -3.09 5.38
C SER A 158 19.25 -2.02 6.07
N SER A 159 18.80 -0.76 6.11
CA SER A 159 19.52 0.40 6.68
C SER A 159 18.85 1.00 7.91
N ARG A 160 17.77 0.36 8.39
CA ARG A 160 17.22 0.63 9.72
C ARG A 160 18.15 -0.06 10.71
N SER A 161 18.94 0.69 11.48
CA SER A 161 19.30 0.22 12.81
C SER A 161 17.98 -0.03 13.51
N SER A 162 17.60 -1.29 13.66
CA SER A 162 16.33 -1.70 14.26
C SER A 162 16.33 -1.28 15.72
N ASP A 163 15.86 -0.07 15.98
CA ASP A 163 14.95 0.15 17.10
C ASP A 163 13.54 -0.04 16.51
N GLY A 164 13.07 -1.28 16.49
CA GLY A 164 11.69 -1.57 16.10
C GLY A 164 11.52 -2.99 15.57
N ILE A 165 10.87 -3.81 16.40
CA ILE A 165 10.56 -5.24 16.25
C ILE A 165 11.70 -6.13 16.76
N SER A 166 11.50 -6.65 17.98
CA SER A 166 12.33 -7.70 18.56
C SER A 166 12.37 -8.91 17.62
N PRO A 167 13.49 -9.66 17.51
CA PRO A 167 13.55 -10.91 16.76
C PRO A 167 12.38 -11.86 17.05
N SER A 168 11.89 -11.84 18.31
CA SER A 168 10.72 -12.60 18.74
C SER A 168 9.41 -12.13 18.10
N GLU A 169 9.22 -10.83 17.93
CA GLU A 169 8.02 -10.27 17.31
C GLU A 169 8.00 -10.55 15.80
N TYR A 170 9.18 -10.54 15.16
CA TYR A 170 9.31 -10.90 13.75
C TYR A 170 9.07 -12.40 13.49
N GLU A 171 9.53 -13.28 14.39
CA GLU A 171 9.19 -14.71 14.35
C GLU A 171 7.69 -14.95 14.57
N HIS A 172 7.08 -14.24 15.52
CA HIS A 172 5.65 -14.32 15.78
C HIS A 172 4.82 -13.88 14.56
N MET A 173 5.18 -12.76 13.92
CA MET A 173 4.52 -12.30 12.71
C MET A 173 4.65 -13.29 11.55
N ARG A 174 5.84 -13.85 11.33
CA ARG A 174 6.03 -14.87 10.28
C ARG A 174 5.18 -16.11 10.53
N THR A 175 5.15 -16.58 11.77
CA THR A 175 4.32 -17.72 12.16
C THR A 175 2.84 -17.43 11.94
N ALA A 176 2.37 -16.23 12.30
CA ALA A 176 0.99 -15.80 12.09
C ALA A 176 0.62 -15.72 10.61
N ILE A 177 1.51 -15.19 9.76
CA ILE A 177 1.32 -15.13 8.31
C ILE A 177 1.27 -16.54 7.71
N SER A 178 2.20 -17.42 8.09
CA SER A 178 2.20 -18.81 7.62
C SER A 178 0.92 -19.54 8.03
N LYS A 179 0.49 -19.39 9.28
CA LYS A 179 -0.77 -19.99 9.78
C LYS A 179 -1.98 -19.46 9.01
N MET A 180 -2.12 -18.15 8.86
CA MET A 180 -3.23 -17.53 8.14
C MET A 180 -3.23 -17.92 6.65
N SER A 181 -2.05 -18.09 6.04
CA SER A 181 -1.94 -18.56 4.66
C SER A 181 -2.42 -20.01 4.49
N ALA A 182 -2.14 -20.87 5.47
CA ALA A 182 -2.62 -22.25 5.50
C ALA A 182 -4.14 -22.33 5.73
N GLU A 183 -4.67 -21.55 6.69
CA GLU A 183 -6.12 -21.44 6.95
C GLU A 183 -6.87 -20.93 5.71
N ASN A 184 -6.32 -19.95 4.99
CA ASN A 184 -6.91 -19.46 3.73
C ASN A 184 -6.91 -20.50 2.62
N MET A 185 -5.89 -21.36 2.55
CA MET A 185 -5.85 -22.48 1.60
C MET A 185 -6.92 -23.52 1.94
N GLU A 186 -7.06 -23.88 3.22
CA GLU A 186 -8.09 -24.82 3.68
C GLU A 186 -9.50 -24.27 3.46
N LEU A 187 -9.73 -22.98 3.74
CA LEU A 187 -11.01 -22.32 3.49
C LEU A 187 -11.38 -22.33 2.01
N LYS A 188 -10.43 -22.11 1.10
CA LYS A 188 -10.67 -22.19 -0.35
C LYS A 188 -11.08 -23.60 -0.78
N GLU A 189 -10.41 -24.63 -0.27
CA GLU A 189 -10.79 -26.02 -0.56
C GLU A 189 -12.17 -26.37 0.01
N ARG A 190 -12.47 -25.94 1.24
CA ARG A 190 -13.80 -26.11 1.84
C ARG A 190 -14.90 -25.41 1.04
N LEU A 191 -14.65 -24.20 0.54
CA LEU A 191 -15.61 -23.50 -0.32
C LEU A 191 -15.87 -24.27 -1.62
N LYS A 192 -14.82 -24.75 -2.28
CA LYS A 192 -14.94 -25.56 -3.50
C LYS A 192 -15.74 -26.84 -3.28
N THR A 193 -15.45 -27.59 -2.21
CA THR A 193 -16.20 -28.81 -1.88
C THR A 193 -17.67 -28.50 -1.54
N ASN A 194 -17.94 -27.39 -0.87
CA ASN A 194 -19.31 -26.98 -0.55
C ASN A 194 -20.09 -26.58 -1.81
N GLU A 195 -19.45 -25.89 -2.76
CA GLU A 195 -20.03 -25.59 -4.07
C GLU A 195 -20.37 -26.87 -4.87
N GLU A 196 -19.52 -27.90 -4.79
CA GLU A 196 -19.78 -29.21 -5.40
C GLU A 196 -20.96 -29.93 -4.73
N LEU A 197 -21.06 -29.90 -3.39
CA LEU A 197 -22.18 -30.46 -2.65
C LEU A 197 -23.51 -29.77 -2.97
N ILE A 198 -23.51 -28.44 -3.06
CA ILE A 198 -24.71 -27.67 -3.44
C ILE A 198 -25.16 -28.06 -4.84
N ARG A 199 -24.22 -28.19 -5.80
CA ARG A 199 -24.53 -28.64 -7.16
C ARG A 199 -25.12 -30.06 -7.18
N ALA A 200 -24.53 -30.99 -6.45
CA ALA A 200 -25.03 -32.36 -6.36
C ALA A 200 -26.45 -32.41 -5.75
N SER A 201 -26.69 -31.67 -4.68
CA SER A 201 -28.01 -31.59 -4.03
C SER A 201 -29.09 -30.97 -4.93
N GLN A 202 -28.72 -29.95 -5.72
CA GLN A 202 -29.61 -29.36 -6.72
C GLN A 202 -29.99 -30.34 -7.83
N GLU A 203 -29.03 -31.15 -8.29
CA GLU A 203 -29.28 -32.17 -9.31
C GLU A 203 -30.15 -33.31 -8.77
N GLU A 204 -29.89 -33.78 -7.55
CA GLU A 204 -30.73 -34.78 -6.88
C GLU A 204 -32.17 -34.29 -6.70
N SER A 205 -32.34 -33.02 -6.30
CA SER A 205 -33.66 -32.39 -6.21
C SER A 205 -34.36 -32.27 -7.56
N ARG A 206 -33.61 -32.12 -8.65
CA ARG A 206 -34.15 -32.08 -10.02
C ARG A 206 -34.66 -33.46 -10.44
N LEU A 207 -33.86 -34.50 -10.25
CA LEU A 207 -34.22 -35.88 -10.55
C LEU A 207 -35.45 -36.35 -9.73
N ALA A 208 -35.51 -36.00 -8.45
CA ALA A 208 -36.65 -36.33 -7.60
C ALA A 208 -37.97 -35.70 -8.11
N ARG A 209 -37.91 -34.46 -8.64
CA ARG A 209 -39.08 -33.81 -9.24
C ARG A 209 -39.51 -34.48 -10.54
N GLU A 210 -38.56 -34.84 -11.39
CA GLU A 210 -38.85 -35.57 -12.64
C GLU A 210 -39.50 -36.93 -12.35
N GLN A 211 -38.97 -37.68 -11.38
CA GLN A 211 -39.54 -38.96 -10.99
C GLN A 211 -40.95 -38.82 -10.40
N ALA A 212 -41.19 -37.78 -9.59
CA ALA A 212 -42.52 -37.48 -9.06
C ALA A 212 -43.53 -37.11 -10.17
N GLN A 213 -43.10 -36.33 -11.18
CA GLN A 213 -43.92 -36.01 -12.34
C GLN A 213 -44.26 -37.26 -13.15
N GLN A 214 -43.28 -38.12 -13.42
CA GLN A 214 -43.51 -39.37 -14.14
C GLN A 214 -44.51 -40.27 -13.41
N SER A 215 -44.35 -40.45 -12.10
CA SER A 215 -45.29 -41.24 -11.29
C SER A 215 -46.71 -40.65 -11.28
N GLN A 216 -46.82 -39.32 -11.30
CA GLN A 216 -48.11 -38.64 -11.40
C GLN A 216 -48.77 -38.88 -12.77
N GLU A 217 -48.02 -38.83 -13.86
CA GLU A 217 -48.51 -39.14 -15.21
C GLU A 217 -48.94 -40.59 -15.35
N ASP A 218 -48.13 -41.53 -14.87
CA ASP A 218 -48.46 -42.96 -14.87
C ASP A 218 -49.75 -43.23 -14.08
N SER A 219 -49.89 -42.58 -12.91
CA SER A 219 -51.10 -42.66 -12.10
C SER A 219 -52.32 -42.04 -12.81
N ARG A 220 -52.12 -40.94 -13.55
CA ARG A 220 -53.18 -40.31 -14.34
C ARG A 220 -53.64 -41.25 -15.46
N LEU A 221 -52.69 -41.84 -16.19
CA LEU A 221 -52.97 -42.79 -17.26
C LEU A 221 -53.72 -44.02 -16.74
N LEU A 222 -53.31 -44.57 -15.59
CA LEU A 222 -53.99 -45.70 -14.98
C LEU A 222 -55.44 -45.37 -14.61
N ARG A 223 -55.69 -44.17 -14.08
CA ARG A 223 -57.05 -43.68 -13.79
C ARG A 223 -57.88 -43.54 -15.06
N GLU A 224 -57.31 -42.98 -16.13
CA GLU A 224 -57.99 -42.86 -17.43
C GLU A 224 -58.34 -44.23 -18.02
N GLN A 225 -57.44 -45.22 -17.92
CA GLN A 225 -57.70 -46.59 -18.37
C GLN A 225 -58.83 -47.26 -17.56
N PHE A 226 -58.81 -47.11 -16.24
CA PHE A 226 -59.88 -47.61 -15.37
C PHE A 226 -61.23 -46.95 -15.68
N GLN A 227 -61.24 -45.63 -15.91
CA GLN A 227 -62.43 -44.88 -16.31
C GLN A 227 -63.03 -45.43 -17.61
N LYS A 228 -62.20 -45.63 -18.65
CA LYS A 228 -62.64 -46.22 -19.94
C LYS A 228 -63.21 -47.63 -19.78
N LEU A 229 -62.60 -48.46 -18.93
CA LEU A 229 -63.12 -49.80 -18.64
C LEU A 229 -64.51 -49.72 -17.98
N MET A 230 -64.68 -48.85 -17.00
CA MET A 230 -65.97 -48.65 -16.33
C MET A 230 -67.04 -48.11 -17.29
N GLU A 231 -66.69 -47.18 -18.17
CA GLU A 231 -67.60 -46.66 -19.21
C GLU A 231 -68.08 -47.78 -20.16
N SER A 232 -67.19 -48.69 -20.55
CA SER A 232 -67.55 -49.84 -21.41
C SER A 232 -68.54 -50.80 -20.75
N PHE A 233 -68.45 -51.02 -19.44
CA PHE A 233 -69.41 -51.82 -18.67
C PHE A 233 -70.78 -51.13 -18.55
N THR A 234 -70.81 -49.81 -18.41
CA THR A 234 -72.06 -49.06 -18.28
C THR A 234 -72.84 -48.96 -19.60
N GLN A 235 -72.16 -48.95 -20.75
CA GLN A 235 -72.81 -48.97 -22.07
C GLN A 235 -73.48 -50.32 -22.38
N ASP A 236 -72.94 -51.43 -21.86
CA ASP A 236 -73.50 -52.78 -22.07
C ASP A 236 -74.74 -53.07 -21.19
N HIS A 237 -74.89 -52.34 -20.07
CA HIS A 237 -76.00 -52.50 -19.13
C HIS A 237 -77.18 -51.53 -19.32
N SER A 238 -77.12 -50.61 -20.29
CA SER A 238 -78.26 -49.74 -20.66
C SER A 238 -79.47 -50.46 -21.29
N HIS A 239 -79.44 -51.79 -21.43
CA HIS A 239 -80.51 -52.61 -22.02
C HIS A 239 -81.26 -53.53 -21.03
N LEU A 240 -81.25 -53.24 -19.73
CA LEU A 240 -82.05 -54.02 -18.77
C LEU A 240 -83.43 -53.37 -18.52
N PRO A 241 -84.55 -54.11 -18.70
CA PRO A 241 -85.90 -53.57 -18.54
C PRO A 241 -86.23 -53.32 -17.05
N PRO A 242 -87.12 -52.36 -16.74
CA PRO A 242 -87.42 -52.01 -15.36
C PRO A 242 -88.13 -53.16 -14.65
N TYR A 243 -87.70 -53.41 -13.41
CA TYR A 243 -88.23 -54.47 -12.55
C TYR A 243 -89.69 -54.19 -12.18
N GLN A 244 -90.60 -55.08 -12.57
CA GLN A 244 -92.00 -55.06 -12.13
C GLN A 244 -92.20 -56.04 -10.96
N PRO A 245 -92.67 -55.59 -9.78
CA PRO A 245 -92.97 -56.51 -8.69
C PRO A 245 -94.27 -57.28 -8.99
N HIS A 246 -94.20 -58.60 -8.85
CA HIS A 246 -95.34 -59.50 -9.01
C HIS A 246 -96.39 -59.29 -7.91
N ARG A 247 -97.63 -59.03 -8.34
CA ARG A 247 -98.85 -59.00 -7.52
C ARG A 247 -99.25 -60.46 -7.23
N SER A 248 -99.31 -60.84 -5.96
CA SER A 248 -99.96 -62.09 -5.54
C SER A 248 -101.34 -61.75 -4.99
N SER A 249 -102.34 -62.52 -5.44
CA SER A 249 -103.76 -62.44 -5.08
C SER A 249 -104.05 -62.76 -3.63
#